data_AF-A0A0D8HL67-F1
#
_entry.id   AF-A0A0D8HL67-F1
#
_cell.length_a   1.000
_cell.length_b   1.000
_cell.length_c   1.000
_cell.angle_alpha   90.00
_cell.angle_beta   90.00
_cell.angle_gamma   90.00
#
_symmetry.space_group_name_H-M   'P 1'
#
loop_
_entity.id
_entity.type
_entity.pdbx_description
1 polymer ?
#
loop_
_entity_poly.entity_id
_entity_poly.type
_entity_poly.pdbx_seq_one_letter_code
_entity_poly.pdbx_strand_id
1 'polypeptide(L)'
;MPTKNHSYAELLELNSWIRKCSDTFFWLCTTRTVQESKLFPVNPYIALSYLNAWYRYPQLLRKLEEHMSAEDIGDRAREVTTYANAIANGIIPQFYLGGRQILIDMGMISPTDALDDVAYVLDFSRRLNLSYHRNHAHILASDANQRMQLLPERVVQVFEADAFPVKPGDRLHTAVVKFLAQISQYAFLSHAECRLGIHNSGPYMVGENSEMLVRDFVDLAEGDLPWLDGVASAVSYNNLTIPVILKDTHFHIVDDWASFEATPAYDHANMAAVGVYTSDYLSGGYLPVAMDSPDTLAEFLENEREVLRKATSDLWKVMATWSRDQLIDAGLLVYYNVPKDLFHIAGIYEQEDWFTVEERAQRFKPLMNDEYGRDLIAELVGYISLSSQQGNEYVMSKYSMARGDMWSTIPYSVLSDDEFTTSVGQIRGGSTSLPAKAGLYTTTKGKLTQEQANAEAKKLDCLVFEDKYRFLDDEWMKLHPNDPRAQELYLYSQRNSRTLKGKGASLLRGDFISPEDK
;
A
#
# COMPACT_ATOMS: atom_id res chain seq x y z
N MET A 1 -0.24 -4.67 -42.74
CA MET A 1 -0.38 -3.29 -42.24
C MET A 1 -0.49 -3.42 -40.74
N PRO A 2 0.38 -2.81 -39.94
CA PRO A 2 0.19 -2.81 -38.50
C PRO A 2 -1.13 -2.10 -38.21
N THR A 3 -2.04 -2.78 -37.53
CA THR A 3 -3.21 -2.11 -36.96
C THR A 3 -2.68 -1.06 -35.98
N LYS A 4 -3.08 0.21 -36.16
CA LYS A 4 -2.79 1.25 -35.17
C LYS A 4 -3.45 0.83 -33.86
N ASN A 5 -2.67 0.27 -32.94
CA ASN A 5 -3.18 -0.28 -31.68
C ASN A 5 -3.55 0.81 -30.68
N HIS A 6 -3.21 2.08 -30.94
CA HIS A 6 -3.54 3.22 -30.10
C HIS A 6 -4.21 4.33 -30.92
N SER A 7 -5.27 4.88 -30.37
CA SER A 7 -6.00 6.04 -30.86
C SER A 7 -5.44 7.33 -30.26
N TYR A 8 -5.79 8.46 -30.87
CA TYR A 8 -5.44 9.77 -30.33
C TYR A 8 -6.04 10.01 -28.93
N ALA A 9 -7.27 9.54 -28.69
CA ALA A 9 -7.94 9.67 -27.39
C ALA A 9 -7.22 8.87 -26.29
N GLU A 10 -6.83 7.64 -26.58
CA GLU A 10 -6.07 6.80 -25.64
C GLU A 10 -4.72 7.43 -25.27
N LEU A 11 -3.99 8.01 -26.24
CA LEU A 11 -2.75 8.71 -25.94
C LEU A 11 -2.95 9.99 -25.12
N LEU A 12 -4.05 10.73 -25.33
CA LEU A 12 -4.39 11.88 -24.51
C LEU A 12 -4.62 11.47 -23.05
N GLU A 13 -5.38 10.40 -22.82
CA GLU A 13 -5.63 9.87 -21.48
C GLU A 13 -4.34 9.35 -20.83
N LEU A 14 -3.53 8.60 -21.58
CA LEU A 14 -2.27 8.04 -21.10
C LEU A 14 -1.30 9.14 -20.67
N ASN A 15 -1.10 10.17 -21.51
CA ASN A 15 -0.23 11.30 -21.17
C ASN A 15 -0.79 12.14 -20.01
N SER A 16 -2.11 12.29 -19.91
CA SER A 16 -2.74 12.95 -18.76
C SER A 16 -2.46 12.18 -17.47
N TRP A 17 -2.51 10.84 -17.52
CA TRP A 17 -2.22 10.00 -16.36
C TRP A 17 -0.73 10.02 -15.99
N ILE A 18 0.19 9.95 -16.96
CA ILE A 18 1.63 10.14 -16.72
C ILE A 18 1.90 11.47 -16.01
N ARG A 19 1.27 12.56 -16.48
CA ARG A 19 1.42 13.89 -15.87
C ARG A 19 0.91 13.90 -14.44
N LYS A 20 -0.25 13.30 -14.18
CA LYS A 20 -0.80 13.20 -12.83
C LYS A 20 0.10 12.39 -11.90
N CYS A 21 0.64 11.27 -12.36
CA CYS A 21 1.62 10.50 -11.61
C CYS A 21 2.85 11.36 -11.26
N SER A 22 3.39 12.10 -12.23
CA SER A 22 4.52 13.02 -12.02
C SER A 22 4.21 14.09 -10.98
N ASP A 23 3.06 14.75 -11.09
CA ASP A 23 2.64 15.82 -10.17
C ASP A 23 2.52 15.30 -8.73
N THR A 24 1.79 14.20 -8.53
CA THR A 24 1.57 13.61 -7.20
C THR A 24 2.89 13.14 -6.59
N PHE A 25 3.74 12.46 -7.36
CA PHE A 25 5.01 11.94 -6.83
C PHE A 25 5.99 13.07 -6.49
N PHE A 26 6.04 14.14 -7.29
CA PHE A 26 6.86 15.31 -6.97
C PHE A 26 6.41 16.00 -5.70
N TRP A 27 5.11 16.18 -5.52
CA TRP A 27 4.57 16.77 -4.29
C TRP A 27 4.97 15.94 -3.06
N LEU A 28 4.87 14.61 -3.14
CA LEU A 28 5.24 13.70 -2.04
C LEU A 28 6.74 13.75 -1.73
N CYS A 29 7.59 13.79 -2.77
CA CYS A 29 9.04 13.87 -2.59
C CYS A 29 9.52 15.21 -2.02
N THR A 30 8.86 16.32 -2.33
CA THR A 30 9.33 17.68 -1.96
C THR A 30 8.72 18.22 -0.68
N THR A 31 7.51 17.80 -0.31
CA THR A 31 6.90 18.19 0.96
C THR A 31 7.41 17.37 2.14
N ARG A 32 8.27 16.37 1.90
CA ARG A 32 8.80 15.48 2.92
C ARG A 32 10.32 15.52 2.99
N THR A 33 10.85 15.21 4.18
CA THR A 33 12.29 15.16 4.42
C THR A 33 12.88 13.93 3.72
N VAL A 34 13.91 14.14 2.90
CA VAL A 34 14.73 13.07 2.31
C VAL A 34 15.34 12.23 3.44
N GLN A 35 15.10 10.93 3.42
CA GLN A 35 15.67 10.00 4.40
C GLN A 35 16.96 9.40 3.84
N GLU A 36 18.07 9.67 4.53
CA GLU A 36 19.30 8.90 4.37
C GLU A 36 19.41 7.88 5.50
N SER A 37 19.67 6.63 5.13
CA SER A 37 20.05 5.59 6.09
C SER A 37 21.56 5.51 6.22
N LYS A 38 22.03 5.20 7.43
CA LYS A 38 23.43 4.79 7.65
C LYS A 38 23.63 3.27 7.56
N LEU A 39 22.54 2.50 7.62
CA LEU A 39 22.57 1.05 7.53
C LEU A 39 22.33 0.58 6.09
N PHE A 40 21.26 1.08 5.47
CA PHE A 40 20.86 0.66 4.14
C PHE A 40 21.29 1.66 3.06
N PRO A 41 21.71 1.19 1.89
CA PRO A 41 21.95 2.04 0.74
C PRO A 41 20.65 2.41 0.04
N VAL A 42 19.90 3.34 0.65
CA VAL A 42 18.53 3.71 0.26
C VAL A 42 18.44 4.12 -1.20
N ASN A 43 19.22 5.11 -1.61
CA ASN A 43 19.14 5.63 -2.98
C ASN A 43 19.53 4.56 -4.03
N PRO A 44 20.64 3.81 -3.85
CA PRO A 44 20.94 2.63 -4.68
C PRO A 44 19.80 1.63 -4.83
N TYR A 45 19.17 1.22 -3.72
CA TYR A 45 18.13 0.20 -3.80
C TYR A 45 16.83 0.74 -4.43
N ILE A 46 16.50 2.03 -4.28
CA ILE A 46 15.32 2.65 -4.90
C ILE A 46 15.51 2.69 -6.41
N ALA A 47 16.69 3.12 -6.88
CA ALA A 47 16.97 3.17 -8.32
C ALA A 47 16.88 1.78 -8.96
N LEU A 48 17.36 0.74 -8.28
CA LEU A 48 17.26 -0.62 -8.78
C LEU A 48 15.84 -1.20 -8.69
N SER A 49 15.03 -0.80 -7.71
CA SER A 49 13.63 -1.27 -7.63
C SER A 49 12.81 -0.74 -8.80
N TYR A 50 13.05 0.51 -9.20
CA TYR A 50 12.49 1.12 -10.42
C TYR A 50 12.87 0.34 -11.68
N LEU A 51 14.15 0.02 -11.85
CA LEU A 51 14.62 -0.77 -12.99
C LEU A 51 14.03 -2.19 -12.98
N ASN A 52 13.91 -2.82 -11.81
CA ASN A 52 13.30 -4.15 -11.69
C ASN A 52 11.80 -4.11 -12.05
N ALA A 53 11.08 -3.08 -11.60
CA ALA A 53 9.67 -2.87 -11.92
C ALA A 53 9.45 -2.71 -13.43
N TRP A 54 10.27 -1.89 -14.10
CA TRP A 54 10.22 -1.68 -15.56
C TRP A 54 10.29 -2.99 -16.34
N TYR A 55 11.17 -3.91 -15.93
CA TYR A 55 11.37 -5.16 -16.66
C TYR A 55 10.38 -6.27 -16.31
N ARG A 56 9.71 -6.22 -15.15
CA ARG A 56 8.90 -7.34 -14.64
C ARG A 56 7.40 -7.07 -14.58
N TYR A 57 6.97 -5.85 -14.22
CA TYR A 57 5.54 -5.58 -13.99
C TYR A 57 4.64 -5.90 -15.18
N PRO A 58 4.97 -5.58 -16.45
CA PRO A 58 4.05 -5.84 -17.55
C PRO A 58 3.65 -7.32 -17.68
N GLN A 59 4.60 -8.24 -17.49
CA GLN A 59 4.30 -9.67 -17.57
C GLN A 59 3.57 -10.19 -16.33
N LEU A 60 3.99 -9.74 -15.12
CA LEU A 60 3.34 -10.18 -13.88
C LEU A 60 1.89 -9.69 -13.81
N LEU A 61 1.62 -8.43 -14.14
CA LEU A 61 0.27 -7.89 -14.11
C LEU A 61 -0.64 -8.56 -15.15
N ARG A 62 -0.11 -8.97 -16.33
CA ARG A 62 -0.87 -9.80 -17.27
C ARG A 62 -1.18 -11.19 -16.71
N LYS A 63 -0.19 -11.84 -16.08
CA LYS A 63 -0.40 -13.12 -15.36
C LYS A 63 -1.52 -12.99 -14.33
N LEU A 64 -1.61 -11.86 -13.63
CA LEU A 64 -2.67 -11.56 -12.68
C LEU A 64 -4.03 -11.40 -13.35
N GLU A 65 -4.12 -10.58 -14.41
CA GLU A 65 -5.39 -10.33 -15.12
C GLU A 65 -5.94 -11.53 -15.90
N GLU A 66 -5.10 -12.52 -16.23
CA GLU A 66 -5.56 -13.83 -16.70
C GLU A 66 -6.42 -14.57 -15.65
N HIS A 67 -6.29 -14.23 -14.37
CA HIS A 67 -6.98 -14.88 -13.25
C HIS A 67 -8.03 -13.97 -12.59
N MET A 68 -7.76 -12.67 -12.48
CA MET A 68 -8.64 -11.72 -11.81
C MET A 68 -8.38 -10.30 -12.34
N SER A 69 -9.44 -9.60 -12.75
CA SER A 69 -9.33 -8.22 -13.25
C SER A 69 -8.80 -7.26 -12.17
N ALA A 70 -8.20 -6.15 -12.60
CA ALA A 70 -7.74 -5.11 -11.67
C ALA A 70 -8.90 -4.59 -10.77
N GLU A 71 -10.10 -4.48 -11.32
CA GLU A 71 -11.31 -4.05 -10.61
C GLU A 71 -11.75 -5.04 -9.54
N ASP A 72 -11.76 -6.34 -9.86
CA ASP A 72 -12.09 -7.41 -8.91
C ASP A 72 -11.08 -7.45 -7.76
N ILE A 73 -9.80 -7.25 -8.06
CA ILE A 73 -8.75 -7.20 -7.05
C ILE A 73 -8.91 -5.97 -6.16
N GLY A 74 -9.14 -4.79 -6.73
CA GLY A 74 -9.31 -3.57 -5.94
C GLY A 74 -10.53 -3.63 -5.03
N ASP A 75 -11.65 -4.19 -5.52
CA ASP A 75 -12.84 -4.47 -4.71
C ASP A 75 -12.58 -5.44 -3.55
N ARG A 76 -11.70 -6.43 -3.75
CA ARG A 76 -11.30 -7.38 -2.69
C ARG A 76 -10.32 -6.76 -1.69
N ALA A 77 -9.30 -6.07 -2.19
CA ALA A 77 -8.25 -5.48 -1.39
C ALA A 77 -8.78 -4.44 -0.40
N ARG A 78 -9.87 -3.72 -0.73
CA ARG A 78 -10.47 -2.70 0.15
C ARG A 78 -11.27 -3.25 1.33
N GLU A 79 -11.53 -4.56 1.39
CA GLU A 79 -12.33 -5.19 2.45
C GLU A 79 -11.50 -5.76 3.60
N VAL A 80 -10.18 -5.78 3.43
CA VAL A 80 -9.20 -6.36 4.38
C VAL A 80 -7.93 -5.53 4.38
N THR A 81 -7.11 -5.70 5.41
CA THR A 81 -5.79 -5.10 5.50
C THR A 81 -4.74 -6.07 4.99
N THR A 82 -4.02 -5.65 3.96
CA THR A 82 -2.92 -6.40 3.31
C THR A 82 -1.85 -5.39 2.84
N TYR A 83 -0.75 -5.87 2.28
CA TYR A 83 0.22 -5.01 1.61
C TYR A 83 -0.38 -4.29 0.40
N ALA A 84 -1.47 -4.82 -0.20
CA ALA A 84 -2.26 -4.16 -1.23
C ALA A 84 -3.14 -3.05 -0.62
N ASN A 85 -2.49 -1.94 -0.25
CA ASN A 85 -3.10 -0.75 0.33
C ASN A 85 -2.93 0.47 -0.58
N ALA A 86 -3.41 1.65 -0.14
CA ALA A 86 -3.36 2.86 -0.97
C ALA A 86 -1.94 3.27 -1.38
N ILE A 87 -0.94 3.05 -0.51
CA ILE A 87 0.46 3.34 -0.86
C ILE A 87 0.89 2.41 -1.97
N ALA A 88 0.81 1.11 -1.72
CA ALA A 88 1.32 0.09 -2.63
C ALA A 88 0.65 0.17 -4.00
N ASN A 89 -0.68 0.32 -4.04
CA ASN A 89 -1.46 0.45 -5.26
C ASN A 89 -1.16 1.77 -5.99
N GLY A 90 -0.98 2.87 -5.25
CA GLY A 90 -0.72 4.20 -5.81
C GLY A 90 0.68 4.36 -6.40
N ILE A 91 1.68 3.61 -5.91
CA ILE A 91 3.08 3.72 -6.37
C ILE A 91 3.47 2.72 -7.49
N ILE A 92 2.63 1.73 -7.81
CA ILE A 92 2.83 0.85 -8.99
C ILE A 92 3.22 1.65 -10.25
N PRO A 93 2.45 2.66 -10.69
CA PRO A 93 2.80 3.42 -11.89
C PRO A 93 4.08 4.25 -11.70
N GLN A 94 4.33 4.75 -10.49
CA GLN A 94 5.49 5.59 -10.19
C GLN A 94 6.80 4.79 -10.33
N PHE A 95 6.80 3.54 -9.87
CA PHE A 95 8.01 2.73 -9.86
C PHE A 95 8.34 2.22 -11.24
N TYR A 96 7.29 1.83 -11.98
CA TYR A 96 7.40 1.46 -13.38
C TYR A 96 7.91 2.63 -14.24
N LEU A 97 7.33 3.83 -14.07
CA LEU A 97 7.76 5.04 -14.78
C LEU A 97 9.14 5.53 -14.34
N GLY A 98 9.53 5.35 -13.08
CA GLY A 98 10.87 5.65 -12.60
C GLY A 98 11.93 4.83 -13.34
N GLY A 99 11.68 3.54 -13.55
CA GLY A 99 12.60 2.67 -14.28
C GLY A 99 12.71 3.07 -15.75
N ARG A 100 11.57 3.40 -16.36
CA ARG A 100 11.51 3.98 -17.72
C ARG A 100 12.34 5.26 -17.81
N GLN A 101 12.16 6.18 -16.87
CA GLN A 101 12.81 7.49 -16.90
C GLN A 101 14.34 7.37 -16.78
N ILE A 102 14.83 6.51 -15.89
CA ILE A 102 16.27 6.22 -15.76
C ILE A 102 16.84 5.75 -17.10
N LEU A 103 16.15 4.82 -17.78
CA LEU A 103 16.64 4.25 -19.05
C LEU A 103 16.56 5.25 -20.21
N ILE A 104 15.56 6.14 -20.23
CA ILE A 104 15.49 7.24 -21.20
C ILE A 104 16.68 8.18 -21.01
N ASP A 105 16.95 8.58 -19.76
CA ASP A 105 18.05 9.52 -19.50
C ASP A 105 19.43 8.92 -19.82
N MET A 106 19.60 7.61 -19.59
CA MET A 106 20.79 6.87 -19.99
C MET A 106 20.92 6.69 -21.52
N GLY A 107 19.93 7.11 -22.31
CA GLY A 107 19.89 6.92 -23.77
C GLY A 107 19.76 5.47 -24.21
N MET A 108 19.26 4.58 -23.32
CA MET A 108 19.08 3.16 -23.63
C MET A 108 17.76 2.88 -24.33
N ILE A 109 16.74 3.71 -24.08
CA ILE A 109 15.43 3.66 -24.72
C ILE A 109 14.95 5.08 -25.06
N SER A 110 13.99 5.17 -25.97
CA SER A 110 13.29 6.41 -26.30
C SER A 110 11.94 6.51 -25.56
N PRO A 111 11.34 7.71 -25.43
CA PRO A 111 9.99 7.85 -24.87
C PRO A 111 8.89 7.06 -25.60
N THR A 112 9.14 6.64 -26.85
CA THR A 112 8.21 5.84 -27.65
C THR A 112 8.33 4.33 -27.39
N ASP A 113 9.40 3.87 -26.74
CA ASP A 113 9.64 2.44 -26.52
C ASP A 113 8.72 1.81 -25.47
N ALA A 114 8.44 0.53 -25.69
CA ALA A 114 7.53 -0.31 -24.93
C ALA A 114 6.10 0.27 -24.76
N LEU A 115 5.58 0.93 -25.81
CA LEU A 115 4.31 1.67 -25.75
C LEU A 115 3.13 0.84 -25.21
N ASP A 116 2.96 -0.40 -25.67
CA ASP A 116 1.84 -1.26 -25.25
C ASP A 116 1.98 -1.65 -23.78
N ASP A 117 3.20 -1.91 -23.29
CA ASP A 117 3.45 -2.19 -21.88
C ASP A 117 3.22 -0.96 -20.99
N VAL A 118 3.63 0.22 -21.44
CA VAL A 118 3.37 1.48 -20.71
C VAL A 118 1.89 1.76 -20.60
N ALA A 119 1.17 1.69 -21.72
CA ALA A 119 -0.28 1.86 -21.73
C ALA A 119 -0.96 0.85 -20.79
N TYR A 120 -0.54 -0.41 -20.87
CA TYR A 120 -1.11 -1.49 -20.06
C TYR A 120 -0.90 -1.32 -18.55
N VAL A 121 0.34 -1.11 -18.09
CA VAL A 121 0.63 -0.98 -16.65
C VAL A 121 -0.09 0.23 -16.04
N LEU A 122 -0.16 1.33 -16.79
CA LEU A 122 -0.82 2.55 -16.38
C LEU A 122 -2.35 2.41 -16.33
N ASP A 123 -2.93 1.76 -17.32
CA ASP A 123 -4.36 1.42 -17.32
C ASP A 123 -4.73 0.46 -16.17
N PHE A 124 -3.97 -0.62 -15.99
CA PHE A 124 -4.15 -1.56 -14.87
C PHE A 124 -4.14 -0.81 -13.53
N SER A 125 -3.12 0.03 -13.32
CA SER A 125 -2.99 0.80 -12.08
C SER A 125 -4.16 1.74 -11.86
N ARG A 126 -4.66 2.38 -12.93
CA ARG A 126 -5.83 3.28 -12.86
C ARG A 126 -7.09 2.52 -12.46
N ARG A 127 -7.38 1.36 -13.09
CA ARG A 127 -8.56 0.53 -12.78
C ARG A 127 -8.52 -0.06 -11.37
N LEU A 128 -7.34 -0.54 -10.95
CA LEU A 128 -7.11 -1.01 -9.58
C LEU A 128 -7.40 0.09 -8.55
N ASN A 129 -6.84 1.29 -8.75
CA ASN A 129 -7.02 2.38 -7.80
C ASN A 129 -8.46 2.92 -7.78
N LEU A 130 -9.15 2.99 -8.92
CA LEU A 130 -10.56 3.39 -8.98
C LEU A 130 -11.48 2.46 -8.18
N SER A 131 -11.28 1.15 -8.30
CA SER A 131 -12.06 0.15 -7.54
C SER A 131 -11.71 0.17 -6.05
N TYR A 132 -10.42 0.29 -5.71
CA TYR A 132 -9.98 0.38 -4.32
C TYR A 132 -10.54 1.62 -3.58
N HIS A 133 -10.55 2.79 -4.23
CA HIS A 133 -11.01 4.07 -3.66
C HIS A 133 -12.49 4.38 -3.93
N ARG A 134 -13.28 3.40 -4.38
CA ARG A 134 -14.66 3.62 -4.88
C ARG A 134 -15.59 4.37 -3.91
N ASN A 135 -15.39 4.22 -2.60
CA ASN A 135 -16.22 4.86 -1.57
C ASN A 135 -16.13 6.38 -1.56
N HIS A 136 -15.04 6.93 -2.07
CA HIS A 136 -14.81 8.37 -2.12
C HIS A 136 -14.48 8.82 -3.56
N ALA A 137 -14.82 7.99 -4.55
CA ALA A 137 -14.84 8.26 -5.99
C ALA A 137 -13.62 9.02 -6.56
N HIS A 138 -12.41 8.59 -6.18
CA HIS A 138 -11.16 9.15 -6.67
C HIS A 138 -10.16 8.07 -7.07
N ILE A 139 -9.02 8.45 -7.65
CA ILE A 139 -7.95 7.51 -8.01
C ILE A 139 -6.83 7.55 -6.96
N LEU A 140 -6.46 8.76 -6.54
CA LEU A 140 -5.39 9.03 -5.58
C LEU A 140 -5.91 9.97 -4.51
N ALA A 141 -5.40 9.91 -3.28
CA ALA A 141 -5.85 10.78 -2.19
C ALA A 141 -5.64 12.26 -2.50
N SER A 142 -4.65 12.59 -3.34
CA SER A 142 -4.46 13.94 -3.88
C SER A 142 -5.64 14.50 -4.69
N ASP A 143 -6.51 13.66 -5.24
CA ASP A 143 -7.78 14.08 -5.86
C ASP A 143 -8.86 14.48 -4.85
N ALA A 144 -8.71 13.97 -3.64
CA ALA A 144 -9.66 14.08 -2.55
C ALA A 144 -9.23 15.10 -1.49
N ASN A 145 -8.41 16.09 -1.89
CA ASN A 145 -7.79 17.06 -0.97
C ASN A 145 -6.97 16.36 0.12
N GLN A 146 -6.15 15.38 -0.28
CA GLN A 146 -5.30 14.59 0.62
C GLN A 146 -6.13 13.87 1.70
N ARG A 147 -7.23 13.23 1.31
CA ARG A 147 -8.06 12.40 2.20
C ARG A 147 -8.08 10.97 1.72
N MET A 148 -7.79 10.06 2.63
CA MET A 148 -7.70 8.62 2.38
C MET A 148 -8.90 7.89 3.01
N GLN A 149 -10.12 8.26 2.61
CA GLN A 149 -11.35 7.63 3.12
C GLN A 149 -11.68 6.38 2.30
N LEU A 150 -11.19 5.24 2.76
CA LEU A 150 -11.25 3.96 2.02
C LEU A 150 -12.37 3.04 2.50
N LEU A 151 -12.62 3.04 3.81
CA LEU A 151 -13.51 2.08 4.45
C LEU A 151 -14.98 2.44 4.24
N PRO A 152 -15.87 1.46 4.05
CA PRO A 152 -17.30 1.69 3.95
C PRO A 152 -17.92 1.98 5.32
N GLU A 153 -19.08 2.66 5.32
CA GLU A 153 -19.77 3.02 6.55
C GLU A 153 -19.90 1.83 7.52
N ARG A 154 -20.35 0.67 7.02
CA ARG A 154 -20.56 -0.54 7.84
C ARG A 154 -19.32 -1.03 8.59
N VAL A 155 -18.12 -0.73 8.12
CA VAL A 155 -16.85 -1.06 8.79
C VAL A 155 -16.48 0.04 9.78
N VAL A 156 -16.58 1.30 9.36
CA VAL A 156 -16.31 2.47 10.21
C VAL A 156 -17.20 2.48 11.45
N GLN A 157 -18.50 2.16 11.32
CA GLN A 157 -19.44 2.04 12.43
C GLN A 157 -19.01 0.96 13.44
N VAL A 158 -18.54 -0.20 12.96
CA VAL A 158 -18.04 -1.26 13.86
C VAL A 158 -16.81 -0.77 14.63
N PHE A 159 -15.85 -0.14 13.93
CA PHE A 159 -14.66 0.40 14.57
C PHE A 159 -14.98 1.47 15.61
N GLU A 160 -15.88 2.41 15.31
CA GLU A 160 -16.34 3.44 16.24
C GLU A 160 -17.03 2.84 17.47
N ALA A 161 -18.01 1.96 17.26
CA ALA A 161 -18.82 1.41 18.34
C ALA A 161 -18.03 0.46 19.27
N ASP A 162 -17.11 -0.32 18.71
CA ASP A 162 -16.30 -1.31 19.40
C ASP A 162 -14.97 -0.77 19.93
N ALA A 163 -14.61 0.49 19.71
CA ALA A 163 -13.46 1.08 20.36
C ALA A 163 -13.66 1.16 21.89
N PHE A 164 -12.61 0.89 22.66
CA PHE A 164 -12.60 1.10 24.10
C PHE A 164 -12.19 2.54 24.42
N PRO A 165 -12.93 3.25 25.29
CA PRO A 165 -12.54 4.58 25.72
C PRO A 165 -11.23 4.50 26.50
N VAL A 166 -10.38 5.50 26.32
CA VAL A 166 -9.10 5.64 27.02
C VAL A 166 -8.94 7.06 27.54
N LYS A 167 -8.23 7.20 28.67
CA LYS A 167 -7.80 8.50 29.18
C LYS A 167 -6.27 8.51 29.29
N PRO A 168 -5.63 9.67 29.07
CA PRO A 168 -4.19 9.79 29.21
C PRO A 168 -3.71 9.26 30.56
N GLY A 169 -2.79 8.30 30.52
CA GLY A 169 -2.20 7.68 31.71
C GLY A 169 -2.90 6.41 32.21
N ASP A 170 -4.10 6.07 31.71
CA ASP A 170 -4.71 4.77 32.02
C ASP A 170 -3.88 3.62 31.43
N ARG A 171 -4.08 2.40 31.94
CA ARG A 171 -3.29 1.22 31.53
C ARG A 171 -3.38 0.97 30.02
N LEU A 172 -4.60 0.93 29.47
CA LEU A 172 -4.81 0.70 28.04
C LEU A 172 -4.21 1.82 27.19
N HIS A 173 -4.36 3.08 27.60
CA HIS A 173 -3.72 4.24 26.95
C HIS A 173 -2.20 4.08 26.89
N THR A 174 -1.59 3.76 28.04
CA THR A 174 -0.13 3.56 28.13
C THR A 174 0.33 2.38 27.27
N ALA A 175 -0.45 1.28 27.25
CA ALA A 175 -0.15 0.10 26.46
C ALA A 175 -0.17 0.41 24.95
N VAL A 176 -1.22 1.06 24.44
CA VAL A 176 -1.33 1.40 23.01
C VAL A 176 -0.24 2.38 22.57
N VAL A 177 0.07 3.42 23.36
CA VAL A 177 1.12 4.39 23.00
C VAL A 177 2.47 3.70 22.85
N LYS A 178 2.83 2.85 23.83
CA LYS A 178 4.10 2.11 23.78
C LYS A 178 4.12 1.06 22.68
N PHE A 179 2.99 0.40 22.42
CA PHE A 179 2.87 -0.57 21.35
C PHE A 179 3.03 0.09 19.98
N LEU A 180 2.31 1.17 19.70
CA LEU A 180 2.39 1.92 18.44
C LEU A 180 3.81 2.40 18.14
N ALA A 181 4.56 2.84 19.16
CA ALA A 181 5.96 3.19 19.00
C ALA A 181 6.83 1.98 18.61
N GLN A 182 6.68 0.87 19.32
CA GLN A 182 7.47 -0.35 19.08
C GLN A 182 7.16 -1.01 17.72
N ILE A 183 5.88 -1.13 17.36
CA ILE A 183 5.48 -1.73 16.08
C ILE A 183 5.90 -0.86 14.90
N SER A 184 5.86 0.47 15.03
CA SER A 184 6.37 1.37 13.98
C SER A 184 7.87 1.21 13.78
N GLN A 185 8.65 1.10 14.86
CA GLN A 185 10.10 0.87 14.78
C GLN A 185 10.43 -0.50 14.17
N TYR A 186 9.70 -1.54 14.58
CA TYR A 186 9.86 -2.88 14.03
C TYR A 186 9.53 -2.92 12.54
N ALA A 187 8.37 -2.39 12.13
CA ALA A 187 7.93 -2.36 10.75
C ALA A 187 8.91 -1.58 9.85
N PHE A 188 9.44 -0.46 10.35
CA PHE A 188 10.46 0.31 9.63
C PHE A 188 11.73 -0.52 9.37
N LEU A 189 12.22 -1.25 10.38
CA LEU A 189 13.40 -2.10 10.22
C LEU A 189 13.12 -3.33 9.35
N SER A 190 11.99 -4.01 9.55
CA SER A 190 11.61 -5.19 8.76
C SER A 190 11.49 -4.89 7.27
N HIS A 191 11.14 -3.65 6.93
CA HIS A 191 11.03 -3.17 5.56
C HIS A 191 12.28 -2.39 5.11
N ALA A 192 13.47 -2.70 5.64
CA ALA A 192 14.74 -2.11 5.21
C ALA A 192 14.78 -0.56 5.27
N GLU A 193 14.25 -0.01 6.37
CA GLU A 193 14.08 1.43 6.61
C GLU A 193 13.12 2.10 5.62
N CYS A 194 12.12 1.35 5.16
CA CYS A 194 10.99 1.83 4.39
C CYS A 194 9.72 1.88 5.25
N ARG A 195 8.78 2.75 4.87
CA ARG A 195 7.48 2.90 5.55
C ARG A 195 6.34 2.09 4.88
N LEU A 196 6.62 1.25 3.89
CA LEU A 196 5.58 0.48 3.18
C LEU A 196 4.81 -0.50 4.06
N GLY A 197 5.40 -0.97 5.16
CA GLY A 197 4.71 -1.78 6.18
C GLY A 197 3.76 -1.00 7.09
N ILE A 198 3.58 0.31 6.88
CA ILE A 198 2.77 1.20 7.71
C ILE A 198 1.84 2.01 6.81
N HIS A 199 0.53 1.81 6.96
CA HIS A 199 -0.49 2.52 6.20
C HIS A 199 -1.47 3.21 7.15
N ASN A 200 -1.94 4.41 6.81
CA ASN A 200 -3.00 5.09 7.56
C ASN A 200 -4.13 5.53 6.62
N SER A 201 -5.37 5.35 7.05
CA SER A 201 -6.55 5.82 6.33
C SER A 201 -7.44 6.70 7.21
N GLY A 202 -8.18 7.60 6.58
CA GLY A 202 -9.01 8.61 7.21
C GLY A 202 -8.78 10.01 6.63
N PRO A 203 -9.15 11.07 7.37
CA PRO A 203 -9.92 11.01 8.61
C PRO A 203 -11.33 10.48 8.37
N TYR A 204 -11.88 9.72 9.32
CA TYR A 204 -13.30 9.41 9.37
C TYR A 204 -13.95 10.21 10.49
N MET A 205 -15.06 10.90 10.19
CA MET A 205 -15.77 11.70 11.19
C MET A 205 -16.55 10.79 12.15
N VAL A 206 -16.18 10.80 13.43
CA VAL A 206 -16.75 9.94 14.49
C VAL A 206 -17.15 10.73 15.74
N GLY A 207 -17.16 12.06 15.66
CA GLY A 207 -17.65 12.98 16.70
C GLY A 207 -18.14 14.29 16.08
N GLU A 208 -18.69 15.20 16.89
CA GLU A 208 -18.72 16.61 16.49
C GLU A 208 -17.29 17.18 16.46
N ASN A 209 -16.46 16.75 17.41
CA ASN A 209 -15.06 17.17 17.57
C ASN A 209 -14.08 15.99 17.54
N SER A 210 -14.46 14.83 17.00
CA SER A 210 -13.58 13.66 16.92
C SER A 210 -13.46 13.07 15.53
N GLU A 211 -12.24 12.66 15.22
CA GLU A 211 -11.87 11.99 14.00
C GLU A 211 -11.17 10.68 14.30
N MET A 212 -11.46 9.67 13.50
CA MET A 212 -10.79 8.39 13.53
C MET A 212 -9.72 8.33 12.45
N LEU A 213 -8.51 7.97 12.87
CA LEU A 213 -7.42 7.54 12.00
C LEU A 213 -7.27 6.03 12.15
N VAL A 214 -7.36 5.29 11.05
CA VAL A 214 -7.13 3.84 11.06
C VAL A 214 -5.68 3.58 10.68
N ARG A 215 -4.93 2.95 11.59
CA ARG A 215 -3.51 2.64 11.39
C ARG A 215 -3.31 1.16 11.12
N ASP A 216 -2.83 0.82 9.94
CA ASP A 216 -2.54 -0.52 9.49
C ASP A 216 -1.02 -0.79 9.56
N PHE A 217 -0.68 -1.98 10.05
CA PHE A 217 0.68 -2.52 10.08
C PHE A 217 0.65 -3.90 9.43
N VAL A 218 1.48 -4.11 8.41
CA VAL A 218 1.44 -5.32 7.56
C VAL A 218 2.81 -5.97 7.47
N ASP A 219 2.85 -7.24 7.07
CA ASP A 219 4.07 -8.06 6.98
C ASP A 219 4.89 -8.08 8.28
N LEU A 220 4.19 -8.31 9.39
CA LEU A 220 4.76 -8.32 10.73
C LEU A 220 5.34 -9.67 11.15
N ALA A 221 4.85 -10.78 10.58
CA ALA A 221 5.17 -12.13 11.02
C ALA A 221 5.99 -12.87 9.96
N GLU A 222 6.19 -14.18 10.14
CA GLU A 222 6.72 -15.03 9.06
C GLU A 222 5.72 -15.01 7.90
N GLY A 223 6.13 -14.42 6.78
CA GLY A 223 5.29 -14.12 5.62
C GLY A 223 6.16 -13.93 4.39
N ASP A 224 5.94 -12.91 3.59
CA ASP A 224 6.65 -12.76 2.32
C ASP A 224 8.14 -12.43 2.48
N LEU A 225 8.52 -11.68 3.51
CA LEU A 225 9.89 -11.22 3.74
C LEU A 225 10.77 -12.38 4.26
N PRO A 226 11.72 -12.93 3.47
CA PRO A 226 12.46 -14.15 3.85
C PRO A 226 13.31 -13.99 5.12
N TRP A 227 13.76 -12.77 5.42
CA TRP A 227 14.56 -12.47 6.61
C TRP A 227 13.75 -12.42 7.91
N LEU A 228 12.42 -12.52 7.83
CA LEU A 228 11.56 -12.68 9.00
C LEU A 228 11.40 -14.15 9.41
N ASP A 229 11.75 -15.10 8.53
CA ASP A 229 11.70 -16.52 8.85
C ASP A 229 12.60 -16.84 10.06
N GLY A 230 12.03 -17.48 11.08
CA GLY A 230 12.65 -17.72 12.38
C GLY A 230 12.68 -16.50 13.32
N VAL A 231 12.92 -15.29 12.79
CA VAL A 231 13.00 -14.03 13.55
C VAL A 231 11.64 -13.61 14.11
N ALA A 232 10.60 -13.65 13.27
CA ALA A 232 9.25 -13.22 13.59
C ALA A 232 8.30 -14.38 13.94
N SER A 233 8.86 -15.57 14.23
CA SER A 233 8.09 -16.81 14.46
C SER A 233 7.10 -16.74 15.62
N ALA A 234 7.34 -15.85 16.58
CA ALA A 234 6.49 -15.60 17.75
C ALA A 234 5.49 -14.44 17.58
N VAL A 235 5.57 -13.68 16.48
CA VAL A 235 4.62 -12.59 16.20
C VAL A 235 3.27 -13.21 15.88
N SER A 236 2.22 -12.76 16.56
CA SER A 236 0.92 -13.43 16.60
C SER A 236 0.13 -13.24 15.30
N TYR A 237 0.25 -12.06 14.68
CA TYR A 237 -0.54 -11.65 13.53
C TYR A 237 0.37 -11.02 12.48
N ASN A 238 0.20 -11.40 11.20
CA ASN A 238 0.95 -10.77 10.11
C ASN A 238 0.49 -9.34 9.85
N ASN A 239 -0.80 -9.06 10.07
CA ASN A 239 -1.41 -7.75 9.84
C ASN A 239 -2.21 -7.32 11.07
N LEU A 240 -2.08 -6.04 11.47
CA LEU A 240 -2.85 -5.41 12.54
C LEU A 240 -3.45 -4.09 12.06
N THR A 241 -4.72 -3.90 12.35
CA THR A 241 -5.49 -2.67 12.07
C THR A 241 -5.91 -2.05 13.39
N ILE A 242 -5.53 -0.79 13.60
CA ILE A 242 -5.69 -0.09 14.87
C ILE A 242 -6.46 1.21 14.61
N PRO A 243 -7.79 1.20 14.71
CA PRO A 243 -8.60 2.41 14.74
C PRO A 243 -8.28 3.22 16.00
N VAL A 244 -7.82 4.46 15.80
CA VAL A 244 -7.52 5.41 16.87
C VAL A 244 -8.45 6.60 16.71
N ILE A 245 -9.27 6.86 17.73
CA ILE A 245 -10.18 8.00 17.76
C ILE A 245 -9.51 9.11 18.56
N LEU A 246 -9.36 10.27 17.94
CA LEU A 246 -8.82 11.47 18.58
C LEU A 246 -9.91 12.53 18.67
N LYS A 247 -9.97 13.19 19.82
CA LYS A 247 -10.77 14.40 20.03
C LYS A 247 -9.94 15.64 19.77
N ASP A 248 -10.60 16.74 19.43
CA ASP A 248 -10.00 18.07 19.28
C ASP A 248 -8.78 18.06 18.34
N THR A 249 -8.77 17.18 17.34
CA THR A 249 -7.65 16.96 16.41
C THR A 249 -8.19 16.76 15.00
N HIS A 250 -7.86 17.68 14.09
CA HIS A 250 -8.29 17.60 12.69
C HIS A 250 -7.14 17.16 11.77
N PHE A 251 -7.29 16.02 11.11
CA PHE A 251 -6.35 15.53 10.10
C PHE A 251 -6.66 16.17 8.75
N HIS A 252 -5.91 17.22 8.41
CA HIS A 252 -6.07 17.94 7.14
C HIS A 252 -5.27 17.32 6.00
N ILE A 253 -4.37 16.38 6.30
CA ILE A 253 -3.63 15.56 5.33
C ILE A 253 -3.66 14.11 5.81
N VAL A 254 -4.08 13.20 4.94
CA VAL A 254 -3.77 11.77 4.90
C VAL A 254 -3.49 11.45 3.44
N ASP A 255 -2.22 11.55 3.04
CA ASP A 255 -1.81 11.63 1.64
C ASP A 255 -1.64 10.27 0.95
N ASP A 256 -1.21 10.30 -0.31
CA ASP A 256 -0.94 9.14 -1.16
C ASP A 256 0.17 8.18 -0.65
N TRP A 257 1.00 8.61 0.32
CA TRP A 257 1.93 7.75 1.06
C TRP A 257 1.39 7.40 2.45
N ALA A 258 0.08 7.52 2.61
CA ALA A 258 -0.69 7.27 3.81
C ALA A 258 -0.09 7.95 5.06
N SER A 259 0.61 9.05 4.85
CA SER A 259 1.21 9.85 5.90
C SER A 259 0.25 10.97 6.25
N PHE A 260 0.23 11.40 7.51
CA PHE A 260 -0.77 12.33 7.99
C PHE A 260 -0.18 13.57 8.63
N GLU A 261 -0.92 14.67 8.56
CA GLU A 261 -0.69 15.90 9.33
C GLU A 261 -2.01 16.35 9.97
N ALA A 262 -1.90 16.87 11.18
CA ALA A 262 -3.06 17.25 11.97
C ALA A 262 -2.89 18.65 12.59
N THR A 263 -4.01 19.32 12.86
CA THR A 263 -4.05 20.57 13.62
C THR A 263 -5.08 20.45 14.75
N PRO A 264 -4.67 20.62 16.03
CA PRO A 264 -3.28 20.63 16.52
C PRO A 264 -2.50 19.36 16.12
N ALA A 265 -1.17 19.40 16.27
CA ALA A 265 -0.32 18.27 15.94
C ALA A 265 -0.79 17.00 16.69
N TYR A 266 -0.64 15.84 16.03
CA TYR A 266 -1.03 14.55 16.60
C TYR A 266 -0.38 14.34 17.97
N ASP A 267 -1.20 14.19 19.00
CA ASP A 267 -0.78 13.92 20.37
C ASP A 267 -1.63 12.78 20.94
N HIS A 268 -0.97 11.79 21.52
CA HIS A 268 -1.64 10.70 22.22
C HIS A 268 -2.46 11.18 23.43
N ALA A 269 -2.20 12.37 23.96
CA ALA A 269 -3.04 13.00 24.99
C ALA A 269 -4.49 13.26 24.51
N ASN A 270 -4.68 13.40 23.20
CA ASN A 270 -5.99 13.60 22.57
C ASN A 270 -6.68 12.28 22.17
N MET A 271 -6.05 11.13 22.40
CA MET A 271 -6.68 9.84 22.12
C MET A 271 -7.87 9.62 23.05
N ALA A 272 -9.05 9.43 22.47
CA ALA A 272 -10.30 9.21 23.17
C ALA A 272 -10.68 7.72 23.22
N ALA A 273 -10.37 6.95 22.17
CA ALA A 273 -10.65 5.52 22.13
C ALA A 273 -9.76 4.76 21.15
N VAL A 274 -9.65 3.44 21.35
CA VAL A 274 -8.87 2.53 20.49
C VAL A 274 -9.56 1.17 20.32
N GLY A 275 -9.42 0.58 19.13
CA GLY A 275 -9.68 -0.84 18.87
C GLY A 275 -8.49 -1.52 18.20
N VAL A 276 -8.48 -2.85 18.18
CA VAL A 276 -7.46 -3.64 17.46
C VAL A 276 -8.12 -4.81 16.73
N TYR A 277 -7.76 -4.95 15.45
CA TYR A 277 -8.27 -5.95 14.54
C TYR A 277 -7.14 -6.58 13.74
N THR A 278 -7.42 -7.72 13.13
CA THR A 278 -6.58 -8.36 12.11
C THR A 278 -7.44 -8.76 10.92
N SER A 279 -6.84 -8.77 9.73
CA SER A 279 -7.43 -9.30 8.50
C SER A 279 -6.33 -9.58 7.49
N ASP A 280 -6.63 -10.39 6.48
CA ASP A 280 -5.74 -10.64 5.35
C ASP A 280 -6.54 -11.17 4.16
N TYR A 281 -5.86 -11.56 3.09
CA TYR A 281 -6.45 -12.12 1.88
C TYR A 281 -7.17 -13.47 2.09
N LEU A 282 -7.19 -14.03 3.31
CA LEU A 282 -7.94 -15.24 3.67
C LEU A 282 -9.12 -14.96 4.61
N SER A 283 -9.33 -13.70 5.02
CA SER A 283 -10.42 -13.31 5.91
C SER A 283 -11.57 -12.63 5.16
N GLY A 284 -12.80 -12.89 5.63
CA GLY A 284 -14.01 -12.20 5.13
C GLY A 284 -14.22 -10.81 5.73
N GLY A 285 -13.16 -10.02 5.90
CA GLY A 285 -13.15 -8.76 6.66
C GLY A 285 -12.42 -8.84 8.00
N TYR A 286 -12.64 -7.84 8.83
CA TYR A 286 -11.91 -7.59 10.08
C TYR A 286 -12.32 -8.52 11.24
N LEU A 287 -11.32 -9.09 11.91
CA LEU A 287 -11.47 -9.93 13.09
C LEU A 287 -10.95 -9.18 14.33
N PRO A 288 -11.73 -9.06 15.42
CA PRO A 288 -11.26 -8.39 16.63
C PRO A 288 -10.11 -9.15 17.30
N VAL A 289 -9.12 -8.43 17.82
CA VAL A 289 -7.96 -8.98 18.52
C VAL A 289 -7.98 -8.53 19.97
N ALA A 290 -8.15 -9.48 20.90
CA ALA A 290 -8.17 -9.23 22.34
C ALA A 290 -9.20 -8.17 22.79
N MET A 291 -10.31 -8.03 22.05
CA MET A 291 -11.34 -7.01 22.29
C MET A 291 -12.41 -7.42 23.32
N ASP A 292 -12.16 -8.42 24.17
CA ASP A 292 -13.10 -8.87 25.20
C ASP A 292 -13.31 -7.82 26.31
N SER A 293 -12.22 -7.16 26.71
CA SER A 293 -12.22 -6.09 27.72
C SER A 293 -11.02 -5.16 27.54
N PRO A 294 -11.03 -3.93 28.12
CA PRO A 294 -9.88 -3.04 28.10
C PRO A 294 -8.61 -3.67 28.70
N ASP A 295 -8.74 -4.49 29.75
CA ASP A 295 -7.62 -5.14 30.42
C ASP A 295 -7.00 -6.26 29.56
N THR A 296 -7.85 -7.05 28.89
CA THR A 296 -7.41 -8.08 27.95
C THR A 296 -6.66 -7.46 26.77
N LEU A 297 -7.17 -6.35 26.23
CA LEU A 297 -6.50 -5.63 25.16
C LEU A 297 -5.17 -5.03 25.62
N ALA A 298 -5.13 -4.42 26.80
CA ALA A 298 -3.90 -3.87 27.36
C ALA A 298 -2.83 -4.95 27.56
N GLU A 299 -3.21 -6.11 28.11
CA GLU A 299 -2.32 -7.26 28.29
C GLU A 299 -1.77 -7.79 26.96
N PHE A 300 -2.64 -7.92 25.94
CA PHE A 300 -2.22 -8.31 24.60
C PHE A 300 -1.17 -7.33 24.03
N LEU A 301 -1.45 -6.03 24.08
CA LEU A 301 -0.55 -4.99 23.56
C LEU A 301 0.79 -4.97 24.31
N GLU A 302 0.77 -5.17 25.63
CA GLU A 302 1.99 -5.26 26.45
C GLU A 302 2.83 -6.49 26.09
N ASN A 303 2.20 -7.65 25.92
CA ASN A 303 2.88 -8.89 25.53
C ASN A 303 3.43 -8.83 24.10
N GLU A 304 2.60 -8.43 23.14
CA GLU A 304 2.99 -8.34 21.73
C GLU A 304 4.10 -7.30 21.54
N ARG A 305 4.11 -6.20 22.33
CA ARG A 305 5.23 -5.26 22.36
C ARG A 305 6.55 -5.95 22.72
N GLU A 306 6.57 -6.82 23.73
CA GLU A 306 7.80 -7.54 24.11
C GLU A 306 8.24 -8.54 23.04
N VAL A 307 7.29 -9.20 22.38
CA VAL A 307 7.55 -10.06 21.23
C VAL A 307 8.22 -9.26 20.11
N LEU A 308 7.63 -8.12 19.72
CA LEU A 308 8.17 -7.25 18.68
C LEU A 308 9.52 -6.65 19.07
N ARG A 309 9.73 -6.30 20.35
CA ARG A 309 11.02 -5.83 20.84
C ARG A 309 12.10 -6.90 20.68
N LYS A 310 11.79 -8.16 20.98
CA LYS A 310 12.71 -9.29 20.76
C LYS A 310 12.98 -9.50 19.27
N ALA A 311 11.93 -9.56 18.45
CA ALA A 311 12.04 -9.73 17.00
C ALA A 311 12.88 -8.60 16.37
N THR A 312 12.69 -7.35 16.79
CA THR A 312 13.51 -6.21 16.38
C THR A 312 14.98 -6.41 16.71
N SER A 313 15.30 -6.87 17.93
CA SER A 313 16.69 -7.13 18.34
C SER A 313 17.33 -8.27 17.54
N ASP A 314 16.58 -9.33 17.24
CA ASP A 314 17.10 -10.45 16.46
C ASP A 314 17.25 -10.10 14.99
N LEU A 315 16.32 -9.31 14.44
CA LEU A 315 16.41 -8.78 13.09
C LEU A 315 17.65 -7.90 12.90
N TRP A 316 17.96 -7.03 13.88
CA TRP A 316 19.20 -6.26 13.88
C TRP A 316 20.45 -7.14 13.81
N LYS A 317 20.47 -8.27 14.53
CA LYS A 317 21.61 -9.21 14.48
C LYS A 317 21.74 -9.85 13.10
N VAL A 318 20.62 -10.17 12.45
CA VAL A 318 20.62 -10.71 11.08
C VAL A 318 21.16 -9.65 10.10
N MET A 319 20.56 -8.47 10.08
CA MET A 319 20.89 -7.40 9.13
C MET A 319 22.31 -6.84 9.32
N ALA A 320 22.83 -6.83 10.55
CA ALA A 320 24.20 -6.40 10.82
C ALA A 320 25.28 -7.33 10.21
N THR A 321 24.91 -8.56 9.82
CA THR A 321 25.83 -9.49 9.15
C THR A 321 25.73 -9.45 7.63
N TRP A 322 24.80 -8.67 7.08
CA TRP A 322 24.59 -8.58 5.65
C TRP A 322 25.72 -7.84 4.94
N SER A 323 26.09 -8.39 3.79
CA SER A 323 26.89 -7.68 2.80
C SER A 323 26.11 -6.49 2.22
N ARG A 324 26.82 -5.57 1.58
CA ARG A 324 26.19 -4.45 0.86
C ARG A 324 25.17 -4.94 -0.17
N ASP A 325 25.48 -5.97 -0.93
CA ASP A 325 24.58 -6.51 -1.96
C ASP A 325 23.28 -7.06 -1.34
N GLN A 326 23.36 -7.68 -0.16
CA GLN A 326 22.19 -8.11 0.60
C GLN A 326 21.35 -6.92 1.10
N LEU A 327 22.00 -5.86 1.59
CA LEU A 327 21.29 -4.63 2.00
C LEU A 327 20.60 -3.95 0.82
N ILE A 328 21.26 -3.92 -0.36
CA ILE A 328 20.66 -3.43 -1.61
C ILE A 328 19.46 -4.31 -2.00
N ASP A 329 19.64 -5.63 -2.06
CA ASP A 329 18.58 -6.54 -2.50
C ASP A 329 17.38 -6.52 -1.56
N ALA A 330 17.58 -6.41 -0.24
CA ALA A 330 16.49 -6.31 0.72
C ALA A 330 15.63 -5.07 0.44
N GLY A 331 16.23 -3.88 0.39
CA GLY A 331 15.48 -2.65 0.13
C GLY A 331 14.87 -2.62 -1.27
N LEU A 332 15.59 -3.09 -2.29
CA LEU A 332 15.13 -3.17 -3.67
C LEU A 332 13.85 -4.00 -3.74
N LEU A 333 13.88 -5.20 -3.15
CA LEU A 333 12.76 -6.14 -3.22
C LEU A 333 11.57 -5.69 -2.37
N VAL A 334 11.77 -5.00 -1.24
CA VAL A 334 10.68 -4.35 -0.47
C VAL A 334 9.94 -3.30 -1.30
N TYR A 335 10.66 -2.52 -2.09
CA TYR A 335 10.06 -1.48 -2.93
C TYR A 335 9.46 -2.07 -4.22
N TYR A 336 10.14 -3.03 -4.86
CA TYR A 336 9.65 -3.68 -6.06
C TYR A 336 8.41 -4.57 -5.82
N ASN A 337 8.27 -5.17 -4.64
CA ASN A 337 7.21 -6.14 -4.39
C ASN A 337 5.85 -5.53 -4.00
N VAL A 338 5.63 -4.22 -4.20
CA VAL A 338 4.37 -3.55 -3.86
C VAL A 338 3.10 -4.20 -4.45
N PRO A 339 3.11 -4.82 -5.66
CA PRO A 339 1.93 -5.50 -6.17
C PRO A 339 1.71 -6.92 -5.60
N LYS A 340 2.61 -7.44 -4.75
CA LYS A 340 2.65 -8.88 -4.40
C LYS A 340 1.35 -9.40 -3.79
N ASP A 341 0.69 -8.61 -2.94
CA ASP A 341 -0.53 -9.04 -2.25
C ASP A 341 -1.74 -9.11 -3.18
N LEU A 342 -1.69 -8.45 -4.35
CA LEU A 342 -2.68 -8.65 -5.41
C LEU A 342 -2.69 -10.12 -5.88
N PHE A 343 -1.53 -10.78 -5.86
CA PHE A 343 -1.37 -12.18 -6.26
C PHE A 343 -1.76 -13.14 -5.14
N HIS A 344 -1.57 -12.75 -3.87
CA HIS A 344 -2.12 -13.47 -2.73
C HIS A 344 -3.65 -13.46 -2.76
N ILE A 345 -4.27 -12.31 -3.04
CA ILE A 345 -5.74 -12.17 -3.21
C ILE A 345 -6.25 -13.06 -4.35
N ALA A 346 -5.52 -13.13 -5.46
CA ALA A 346 -5.86 -14.00 -6.59
C ALA A 346 -5.49 -15.49 -6.36
N GLY A 347 -4.77 -15.81 -5.29
CA GLY A 347 -4.30 -17.15 -4.96
C GLY A 347 -3.32 -17.74 -5.98
N ILE A 348 -2.49 -16.89 -6.59
CA ILE A 348 -1.48 -17.25 -7.59
C ILE A 348 -0.09 -16.70 -7.21
N TYR A 349 0.12 -16.40 -5.93
CA TYR A 349 1.38 -15.87 -5.44
C TYR A 349 2.51 -16.90 -5.58
N GLU A 350 3.63 -16.47 -6.13
CA GLU A 350 4.86 -17.24 -6.22
C GLU A 350 6.02 -16.40 -5.65
N GLN A 351 6.71 -16.91 -4.63
CA GLN A 351 7.80 -16.18 -3.97
C GLN A 351 8.89 -15.70 -4.96
N GLU A 352 9.18 -16.50 -5.98
CA GLU A 352 10.20 -16.21 -6.98
C GLU A 352 9.85 -15.03 -7.90
N ASP A 353 8.56 -14.70 -8.06
CA ASP A 353 8.12 -13.55 -8.84
C ASP A 353 8.50 -12.22 -8.16
N TRP A 354 8.59 -12.23 -6.83
CA TRP A 354 8.67 -11.04 -5.99
C TRP A 354 10.03 -10.86 -5.30
N PHE A 355 10.76 -11.94 -5.05
CA PHE A 355 12.03 -11.90 -4.31
C PHE A 355 13.25 -12.26 -5.16
N THR A 356 13.19 -11.94 -6.45
CA THR A 356 14.34 -12.03 -7.37
C THR A 356 14.52 -10.73 -8.16
N VAL A 357 15.78 -10.35 -8.40
CA VAL A 357 16.14 -9.19 -9.24
C VAL A 357 16.35 -9.68 -10.66
N GLU A 358 15.66 -9.08 -11.62
CA GLU A 358 15.70 -9.45 -13.03
C GLU A 358 17.11 -9.32 -13.61
N GLU A 359 17.50 -10.23 -14.51
CA GLU A 359 18.87 -10.28 -15.06
C GLU A 359 19.34 -8.96 -15.71
N ARG A 360 18.45 -8.20 -16.34
CA ARG A 360 18.75 -6.89 -16.92
C ARG A 360 18.92 -5.83 -15.85
N ALA A 361 18.09 -5.84 -14.80
CA ALA A 361 18.24 -4.93 -13.66
C ALA A 361 19.55 -5.19 -12.89
N GLN A 362 19.95 -6.47 -12.73
CA GLN A 362 21.21 -6.84 -12.08
C GLN A 362 22.44 -6.19 -12.72
N ARG A 363 22.43 -5.93 -14.04
CA ARG A 363 23.56 -5.30 -14.76
C ARG A 363 23.87 -3.88 -14.29
N PHE A 364 22.90 -3.21 -13.67
CA PHE A 364 23.06 -1.86 -13.15
C PHE A 364 23.62 -1.84 -11.73
N LYS A 365 23.52 -2.96 -10.98
CA LYS A 365 23.96 -3.01 -9.58
C LYS A 365 25.42 -2.55 -9.37
N PRO A 366 26.41 -2.90 -10.22
CA PRO A 366 27.77 -2.39 -10.08
C PRO A 366 27.92 -0.86 -10.18
N LEU A 367 26.97 -0.15 -10.79
CA LEU A 367 26.95 1.32 -10.86
C LEU A 367 26.41 1.95 -9.57
N MET A 368 25.64 1.20 -8.77
CA MET A 368 24.85 1.71 -7.64
C MET A 368 25.68 1.78 -6.34
N ASN A 369 26.81 2.48 -6.42
CA ASN A 369 27.51 2.98 -5.24
C ASN A 369 26.70 4.12 -4.58
N ASP A 370 27.11 4.55 -3.39
CA ASP A 370 26.34 5.53 -2.61
C ASP A 370 26.33 6.91 -3.28
N GLU A 371 27.42 7.33 -3.93
CA GLU A 371 27.51 8.60 -4.63
C GLU A 371 26.59 8.65 -5.84
N TYR A 372 26.74 7.68 -6.75
CA TYR A 372 25.94 7.61 -7.97
C TYR A 372 24.46 7.39 -7.65
N GLY A 373 24.14 6.47 -6.73
CA GLY A 373 22.75 6.23 -6.32
C GLY A 373 22.11 7.48 -5.74
N ARG A 374 22.80 8.19 -4.83
CA ARG A 374 22.32 9.45 -4.26
C ARG A 374 22.08 10.50 -5.35
N ASP A 375 23.05 10.74 -6.21
CA ASP A 375 22.95 11.79 -7.22
C ASP A 375 21.86 11.44 -8.25
N LEU A 376 21.78 10.18 -8.69
CA LEU A 376 20.71 9.71 -9.57
C LEU A 376 19.32 9.97 -8.98
N ILE A 377 19.07 9.56 -7.74
CA ILE A 377 17.75 9.76 -7.10
C ILE A 377 17.49 11.24 -6.87
N ALA A 378 18.48 12.01 -6.42
CA ALA A 378 18.34 13.45 -6.22
C ALA A 378 17.95 14.17 -7.51
N GLU A 379 18.61 13.86 -8.63
CA GLU A 379 18.30 14.48 -9.93
C GLU A 379 16.96 13.98 -10.50
N LEU A 380 16.64 12.70 -10.35
CA LEU A 380 15.43 12.08 -10.89
C LEU A 380 14.16 12.58 -10.18
N VAL A 381 14.13 12.60 -8.85
CA VAL A 381 12.89 12.83 -8.08
C VAL A 381 12.92 14.07 -7.18
N GLY A 382 14.10 14.63 -6.90
CA GLY A 382 14.26 15.84 -6.10
C GLY A 382 14.31 17.11 -6.97
N TYR A 383 15.40 17.24 -7.74
CA TYR A 383 15.66 18.43 -8.54
C TYR A 383 14.93 18.43 -9.89
N ILE A 384 14.58 17.26 -10.43
CA ILE A 384 14.04 17.08 -11.78
C ILE A 384 14.93 17.82 -12.79
N SER A 385 16.21 17.51 -12.81
CA SER A 385 17.20 18.19 -13.65
C SER A 385 17.69 17.35 -14.83
N LEU A 386 17.30 16.06 -14.87
CA LEU A 386 17.68 15.16 -15.94
C LEU A 386 17.26 15.73 -17.29
N SER A 387 18.13 15.58 -18.29
CA SER A 387 17.92 16.18 -19.61
C SER A 387 16.63 15.69 -20.26
N SER A 388 16.31 14.41 -20.05
CA SER A 388 15.09 13.73 -20.50
C SER A 388 13.80 14.26 -19.87
N GLN A 389 13.89 14.93 -18.71
CA GLN A 389 12.75 15.48 -17.98
C GLN A 389 12.42 16.92 -18.38
N GLN A 390 13.32 17.61 -19.10
CA GLN A 390 13.16 19.03 -19.41
C GLN A 390 12.23 19.26 -20.59
N GLY A 391 11.20 20.09 -20.38
CA GLY A 391 10.39 20.67 -21.43
C GLY A 391 11.06 21.86 -22.14
N ASN A 392 10.33 22.45 -23.09
CA ASN A 392 10.77 23.68 -23.76
C ASN A 392 10.73 24.88 -22.80
N GLU A 393 11.34 26.00 -23.19
CA GLU A 393 11.48 27.20 -22.33
C GLU A 393 10.16 27.91 -21.98
N TYR A 394 9.05 27.51 -22.59
CA TYR A 394 7.73 28.14 -22.42
C TYR A 394 6.75 27.31 -21.59
N VAL A 395 7.18 26.18 -20.99
CA VAL A 395 6.33 25.37 -20.11
C VAL A 395 6.76 25.48 -18.65
N MET A 396 5.79 25.29 -17.74
CA MET A 396 6.01 25.23 -16.30
C MET A 396 5.23 24.05 -15.73
N SER A 397 5.88 23.24 -14.89
CA SER A 397 5.26 22.16 -14.13
C SER A 397 4.33 22.71 -13.05
N LYS A 398 3.38 21.88 -12.60
CA LYS A 398 2.33 22.28 -11.66
C LYS A 398 2.86 22.77 -10.31
N TYR A 399 3.87 22.10 -9.76
CA TYR A 399 4.34 22.33 -8.39
C TYR A 399 5.72 22.99 -8.32
N SER A 400 6.66 22.63 -9.21
CA SER A 400 8.02 23.20 -9.16
C SER A 400 8.12 24.56 -9.83
N MET A 401 7.14 24.92 -10.68
CA MET A 401 7.17 26.11 -11.56
C MET A 401 8.39 26.14 -12.50
N ALA A 402 9.14 25.03 -12.60
CA ALA A 402 10.25 24.85 -13.52
C ALA A 402 9.76 24.14 -14.80
N ARG A 403 10.60 24.11 -15.83
CA ARG A 403 10.27 23.50 -17.14
C ARG A 403 10.23 21.96 -17.13
N GLY A 404 10.63 21.32 -16.03
CA GLY A 404 10.81 19.87 -15.94
C GLY A 404 9.67 19.20 -15.19
N ASP A 405 9.32 17.99 -15.64
CA ASP A 405 8.40 17.09 -14.96
C ASP A 405 9.09 15.74 -14.72
N MET A 406 8.70 15.01 -13.67
CA MET A 406 9.38 13.76 -13.29
C MET A 406 9.38 12.74 -14.42
N TRP A 407 8.23 12.54 -15.08
CA TRP A 407 8.04 11.47 -16.07
C TRP A 407 7.82 12.03 -17.46
N SER A 408 8.64 11.58 -18.42
CA SER A 408 8.51 11.92 -19.83
C SER A 408 7.23 11.33 -20.41
N THR A 409 6.45 12.16 -21.11
CA THR A 409 5.24 11.73 -21.85
C THR A 409 5.59 10.96 -23.12
N ILE A 410 4.57 10.35 -23.74
CA ILE A 410 4.70 9.67 -25.04
C ILE A 410 4.41 10.69 -26.17
N PRO A 411 5.34 10.90 -27.11
CA PRO A 411 5.10 11.76 -28.27
C PRO A 411 3.93 11.28 -29.13
N TYR A 412 3.10 12.19 -29.64
CA TYR A 412 1.98 11.83 -30.53
C TYR A 412 2.41 11.31 -31.91
N SER A 413 3.69 11.43 -32.27
CA SER A 413 4.24 10.92 -33.52
C SER A 413 4.11 9.40 -33.64
N VAL A 414 3.96 8.66 -32.53
CA VAL A 414 3.65 7.21 -32.54
C VAL A 414 2.32 6.87 -33.25
N LEU A 415 1.45 7.85 -33.52
CA LEU A 415 0.22 7.66 -34.30
C LEU A 415 0.47 7.65 -35.82
N SER A 416 1.61 8.17 -36.28
CA SER A 416 2.00 8.22 -37.69
C SER A 416 3.21 7.38 -38.01
N ASP A 417 4.11 7.22 -37.03
CA ASP A 417 5.42 6.62 -37.19
C ASP A 417 5.41 5.19 -36.63
N ASP A 418 6.08 4.26 -37.30
CA ASP A 418 6.19 2.86 -36.85
C ASP A 418 7.55 2.57 -36.15
N GLU A 419 8.38 3.60 -35.89
CA GLU A 419 9.69 3.47 -35.26
C GLU A 419 9.60 3.47 -33.72
N PHE A 420 9.01 2.42 -33.16
CA PHE A 420 8.99 2.20 -31.71
C PHE A 420 8.87 0.71 -31.37
N THR A 421 9.28 0.34 -30.16
CA THR A 421 9.02 -1.00 -29.61
C THR A 421 7.69 -1.05 -28.86
N THR A 422 6.97 -2.16 -28.94
CA THR A 422 5.69 -2.32 -28.23
C THR A 422 5.86 -2.86 -26.80
N SER A 423 6.94 -3.58 -26.51
CA SER A 423 7.13 -4.24 -25.23
C SER A 423 8.58 -4.24 -24.75
N VAL A 424 8.77 -4.29 -23.42
CA VAL A 424 10.05 -4.55 -22.75
C VAL A 424 10.51 -6.00 -22.91
N GLY A 425 9.66 -6.89 -23.43
CA GLY A 425 9.94 -8.32 -23.62
C GLY A 425 9.74 -9.16 -22.35
N GLN A 426 9.91 -10.48 -22.49
CA GLN A 426 9.70 -11.46 -21.42
C GLN A 426 10.72 -11.30 -20.28
N ILE A 427 10.30 -11.66 -19.06
CA ILE A 427 11.17 -11.83 -17.89
C ILE A 427 12.23 -12.88 -18.22
N ARG A 428 13.51 -12.57 -17.97
CA ARG A 428 14.65 -13.44 -18.33
C ARG A 428 15.18 -14.28 -17.17
N GLY A 429 14.40 -14.40 -16.10
CA GLY A 429 14.84 -14.95 -14.81
C GLY A 429 15.39 -13.86 -13.89
N GLY A 430 15.91 -14.27 -12.74
CA GLY A 430 16.47 -13.36 -11.75
C GLY A 430 17.18 -14.08 -10.62
N SER A 431 17.89 -13.30 -9.82
CA SER A 431 18.63 -13.79 -8.66
C SER A 431 18.62 -12.77 -7.54
N THR A 432 18.98 -13.19 -6.33
CA THR A 432 19.13 -12.33 -5.16
C THR A 432 20.31 -12.82 -4.31
N SER A 433 20.97 -11.90 -3.62
CA SER A 433 22.01 -12.21 -2.64
C SER A 433 21.43 -12.61 -1.26
N LEU A 434 20.10 -12.52 -1.11
CA LEU A 434 19.40 -12.86 0.13
C LEU A 434 19.18 -14.37 0.27
N PRO A 435 19.03 -14.88 1.51
CA PRO A 435 18.58 -16.25 1.73
C PRO A 435 17.22 -16.52 1.08
N ALA A 436 17.03 -17.76 0.62
CA ALA A 436 15.73 -18.22 0.17
C ALA A 436 14.72 -18.26 1.33
N LYS A 437 13.44 -18.03 1.02
CA LYS A 437 12.36 -18.24 1.97
C LYS A 437 12.32 -19.70 2.42
N ALA A 438 12.20 -19.93 3.72
CA ALA A 438 12.16 -21.25 4.33
C ALA A 438 10.98 -21.44 5.30
N GLY A 439 10.36 -20.33 5.77
CA GLY A 439 9.26 -20.32 6.71
C GLY A 439 7.89 -20.45 6.05
N LEU A 440 6.87 -20.66 6.88
CA LEU A 440 5.45 -20.65 6.49
C LEU A 440 4.94 -19.21 6.32
N TYR A 441 3.71 -19.07 5.86
CA TYR A 441 2.97 -17.81 5.79
C TYR A 441 1.99 -17.76 6.96
N THR A 442 2.16 -16.78 7.83
CA THR A 442 1.28 -16.52 8.96
C THR A 442 0.05 -15.77 8.45
N THR A 443 -1.12 -16.39 8.60
CA THR A 443 -2.40 -15.87 8.10
C THR A 443 -3.47 -15.94 9.19
N THR A 444 -4.63 -15.35 8.95
CA THR A 444 -5.84 -15.48 9.77
C THR A 444 -6.36 -16.92 9.88
N LYS A 445 -5.93 -17.82 8.98
CA LYS A 445 -6.20 -19.27 9.03
C LYS A 445 -5.05 -20.09 9.63
N GLY A 446 -4.06 -19.43 10.25
CA GLY A 446 -2.89 -20.07 10.84
C GLY A 446 -1.66 -20.02 9.92
N LYS A 447 -0.66 -20.85 10.22
CA LYS A 447 0.58 -20.93 9.42
C LYS A 447 0.44 -21.94 8.29
N LEU A 448 0.57 -21.47 7.05
CA LEU A 448 0.32 -22.25 5.83
C LEU A 448 1.56 -22.29 4.93
N THR A 449 1.71 -23.34 4.12
CA THR A 449 2.65 -23.30 2.98
C THR A 449 2.10 -22.36 1.89
N GLN A 450 2.95 -21.97 0.93
CA GLN A 450 2.52 -21.14 -0.20
C GLN A 450 1.34 -21.77 -0.95
N GLU A 451 1.44 -23.07 -1.27
CA GLU A 451 0.39 -23.82 -1.95
C GLU A 451 -0.92 -23.84 -1.17
N GLN A 452 -0.84 -24.03 0.16
CA GLN A 452 -2.01 -24.00 1.04
C GLN A 452 -2.64 -22.61 1.09
N ALA A 453 -1.84 -21.54 1.24
CA ALA A 453 -2.32 -20.17 1.25
C ALA A 453 -3.02 -19.81 -0.08
N ASN A 454 -2.39 -20.13 -1.22
CA ASN A 454 -2.97 -19.95 -2.55
C ASN A 454 -4.29 -20.73 -2.73
N ALA A 455 -4.33 -21.98 -2.27
CA ALA A 455 -5.55 -22.79 -2.33
C ALA A 455 -6.67 -22.24 -1.46
N GLU A 456 -6.36 -21.70 -0.27
CA GLU A 456 -7.34 -21.07 0.61
C GLU A 456 -7.84 -19.73 0.09
N ALA A 457 -6.97 -18.93 -0.55
CA ALA A 457 -7.36 -17.66 -1.18
C ALA A 457 -8.35 -17.90 -2.33
N LYS A 458 -8.10 -18.90 -3.18
CA LYS A 458 -9.02 -19.29 -4.26
C LYS A 458 -10.40 -19.78 -3.76
N LYS A 459 -10.45 -20.33 -2.55
CA LYS A 459 -11.69 -20.80 -1.91
C LYS A 459 -12.39 -19.73 -1.08
N LEU A 460 -11.81 -18.53 -0.94
CA LEU A 460 -12.39 -17.50 -0.10
C LEU A 460 -13.79 -17.13 -0.63
N ASP A 461 -14.79 -17.57 0.11
CA ASP A 461 -16.19 -17.24 -0.10
C ASP A 461 -16.57 -16.12 0.88
N CYS A 462 -16.79 -14.93 0.35
CA CYS A 462 -17.05 -13.75 1.14
C CYS A 462 -18.26 -13.02 0.55
N LEU A 463 -19.25 -12.77 1.41
CA LEU A 463 -20.55 -12.23 1.03
C LEU A 463 -20.42 -10.94 0.20
N VAL A 464 -19.50 -10.05 0.58
CA VAL A 464 -19.31 -8.75 -0.10
C VAL A 464 -18.80 -8.88 -1.54
N PHE A 465 -18.27 -10.04 -1.94
CA PHE A 465 -17.76 -10.30 -3.29
C PHE A 465 -18.79 -10.97 -4.20
N GLU A 466 -19.92 -11.46 -3.67
CA GLU A 466 -20.95 -12.06 -4.52
C GLU A 466 -21.61 -10.99 -5.41
N ASP A 467 -21.96 -11.35 -6.65
CA ASP A 467 -22.57 -10.45 -7.64
C ASP A 467 -23.79 -9.68 -7.10
N LYS A 468 -24.54 -10.32 -6.19
CA LYS A 468 -25.72 -9.74 -5.54
C LYS A 468 -25.38 -8.51 -4.67
N TYR A 469 -24.19 -8.44 -4.09
CA TYR A 469 -23.79 -7.40 -3.13
C TYR A 469 -22.66 -6.50 -3.61
N ARG A 470 -21.80 -6.98 -4.51
CA ARG A 470 -20.56 -6.31 -4.91
C ARG A 470 -20.74 -4.86 -5.35
N PHE A 471 -21.85 -4.56 -6.03
CA PHE A 471 -22.17 -3.21 -6.55
C PHE A 471 -23.07 -2.38 -5.63
N LEU A 472 -23.33 -2.83 -4.40
CA LEU A 472 -24.11 -2.08 -3.44
C LEU A 472 -23.16 -1.18 -2.61
N ASP A 473 -22.96 0.04 -3.09
CA ASP A 473 -22.14 1.07 -2.45
C ASP A 473 -22.93 1.86 -1.38
N ASP A 474 -22.23 2.76 -0.67
CA ASP A 474 -22.82 3.55 0.42
C ASP A 474 -23.92 4.51 -0.08
N GLU A 475 -23.87 4.96 -1.34
CA GLU A 475 -24.95 5.77 -1.93
C GLU A 475 -26.20 4.93 -2.23
N TRP A 476 -26.02 3.69 -2.71
CA TRP A 476 -27.12 2.74 -2.83
C TRP A 476 -27.73 2.41 -1.46
N MET A 477 -26.90 2.18 -0.43
CA MET A 477 -27.35 1.90 0.95
C MET A 477 -28.24 3.00 1.48
N LYS A 478 -27.81 4.26 1.32
CA LYS A 478 -28.56 5.45 1.75
C LYS A 478 -29.95 5.55 1.13
N LEU A 479 -30.11 5.12 -0.12
CA LEU A 479 -31.39 5.15 -0.83
C LEU A 479 -32.25 3.90 -0.60
N HIS A 480 -31.65 2.80 -0.10
CA HIS A 480 -32.31 1.50 0.07
C HIS A 480 -32.10 0.89 1.49
N PRO A 481 -32.26 1.65 2.58
CA PRO A 481 -31.92 1.16 3.93
C PRO A 481 -32.81 -0.01 4.39
N ASN A 482 -34.00 -0.15 3.80
CA ASN A 482 -34.96 -1.22 4.11
C ASN A 482 -34.87 -2.42 3.16
N ASP A 483 -34.00 -2.40 2.16
CA ASP A 483 -33.80 -3.56 1.27
C ASP A 483 -33.13 -4.70 2.07
N PRO A 484 -33.62 -5.95 2.00
CA PRO A 484 -33.03 -7.07 2.72
C PRO A 484 -31.53 -7.25 2.48
N ARG A 485 -31.01 -6.84 1.32
CA ARG A 485 -29.59 -6.92 0.98
C ARG A 485 -28.73 -5.96 1.78
N ALA A 486 -29.23 -4.77 2.08
CA ALA A 486 -28.57 -3.83 2.97
C ALA A 486 -28.43 -4.45 4.37
N GLN A 487 -29.53 -5.04 4.87
CA GLN A 487 -29.54 -5.74 6.14
C GLN A 487 -28.50 -6.87 6.18
N GLU A 488 -28.45 -7.72 5.15
CA GLU A 488 -27.48 -8.81 5.05
C GLU A 488 -26.02 -8.33 5.08
N LEU A 489 -25.70 -7.26 4.35
CA LEU A 489 -24.35 -6.67 4.32
C LEU A 489 -23.91 -6.12 5.67
N TYR A 490 -24.78 -5.36 6.34
CA TYR A 490 -24.45 -4.82 7.66
C TYR A 490 -24.35 -5.92 8.71
N LEU A 491 -25.26 -6.90 8.69
CA LEU A 491 -25.16 -8.07 9.58
C LEU A 491 -23.87 -8.85 9.36
N TYR A 492 -23.42 -8.97 8.11
CA TYR A 492 -22.15 -9.61 7.78
C TYR A 492 -20.98 -8.85 8.40
N SER A 493 -20.87 -7.52 8.21
CA SER A 493 -19.78 -6.72 8.80
C SER A 493 -19.83 -6.68 10.33
N GLN A 494 -21.03 -6.69 10.93
CA GLN A 494 -21.22 -6.64 12.37
C GLN A 494 -21.09 -8.00 13.07
N ARG A 495 -20.91 -9.11 12.34
CA ARG A 495 -20.98 -10.49 12.91
C ARG A 495 -19.99 -10.75 14.05
N ASN A 496 -18.83 -10.09 13.98
CA ASN A 496 -17.76 -10.16 14.98
C ASN A 496 -17.74 -8.96 15.91
N SER A 497 -18.67 -8.01 15.74
CA SER A 497 -18.71 -6.81 16.55
C SER A 497 -19.10 -7.14 17.99
N ARG A 498 -18.43 -6.49 18.95
CA ARG A 498 -18.74 -6.55 20.37
C ARG A 498 -20.09 -5.91 20.69
N THR A 499 -20.40 -4.80 20.02
CA THR A 499 -21.55 -3.93 20.37
C THR A 499 -22.66 -3.94 19.32
N LEU A 500 -22.33 -4.17 18.04
CA LEU A 500 -23.28 -4.05 16.93
C LEU A 500 -23.79 -5.38 16.37
N LYS A 501 -23.35 -6.52 16.91
CA LYS A 501 -23.77 -7.83 16.41
C LYS A 501 -25.29 -7.96 16.35
N GLY A 502 -25.81 -8.23 15.15
CA GLY A 502 -27.24 -8.45 14.92
C GLY A 502 -28.07 -7.17 14.76
N LYS A 503 -27.47 -5.98 14.72
CA LYS A 503 -28.21 -4.72 14.64
C LYS A 503 -28.67 -4.38 13.23
N GLY A 504 -27.88 -4.70 12.21
CA GLY A 504 -28.22 -4.52 10.81
C GLY A 504 -28.04 -3.10 10.28
N ALA A 505 -28.71 -2.82 9.16
CA ALA A 505 -28.55 -1.59 8.36
C ALA A 505 -29.40 -0.41 8.85
N SER A 506 -30.32 -0.63 9.80
CA SER A 506 -31.15 0.44 10.36
C SER A 506 -30.43 1.28 11.42
N LEU A 507 -29.18 0.97 11.75
CA LEU A 507 -28.40 1.73 12.71
C LEU A 507 -28.03 3.10 12.16
N LEU A 508 -28.50 4.13 12.83
CA LEU A 508 -27.96 5.48 12.71
C LEU A 508 -26.82 5.64 13.72
N ARG A 509 -25.89 6.57 13.43
CA ARG A 509 -24.78 6.87 14.34
C ARG A 509 -25.23 7.26 15.75
N GLY A 510 -26.39 7.93 15.87
CA GLY A 510 -26.97 8.29 17.18
C GLY A 510 -27.56 7.11 17.98
N ASP A 511 -27.68 5.92 17.38
CA ASP A 511 -28.28 4.75 18.03
C ASP A 511 -27.29 3.96 18.92
N PHE A 512 -26.00 4.30 18.87
CA PHE A 512 -24.98 3.71 19.73
C PHE A 512 -24.15 4.79 20.42
N ILE A 513 -23.79 4.51 21.68
CA ILE A 513 -23.06 5.47 22.52
C ILE A 513 -21.67 5.69 21.90
N SER A 514 -21.39 6.93 21.50
CA SER A 514 -20.05 7.37 21.08
C SER A 514 -19.03 7.05 22.18
N PRO A 515 -17.79 6.67 21.86
CA PRO A 515 -16.75 6.55 22.86
C PRO A 515 -16.53 7.82 23.71
N GLU A 516 -16.92 9.00 23.23
CA GLU A 516 -16.90 10.25 24.00
C GLU A 516 -17.95 10.29 25.13
N ASP A 517 -19.06 9.57 24.95
CA ASP A 517 -20.19 9.51 25.87
C ASP A 517 -20.14 8.27 26.81
N LYS A 518 -19.11 7.42 26.67
CA LYS A 518 -18.82 6.24 27.52
C LYS A 518 -17.81 6.59 28.62
#